data_AF-A0AAW2GWI1-F1
#
_entry.id   AF-A0AAW2GWI1-F1
#
_cell.length_a   1.000
_cell.length_b   1.000
_cell.length_c   1.000
_cell.angle_alpha   90.00
_cell.angle_beta   90.00
_cell.angle_gamma   90.00
#
_symmetry.space_group_name_H-M   'P 1'
#
loop_
_entity.id
_entity.type
_entity.pdbx_description
1 polymer ?
#
loop_
_entity_poly.entity_id
_entity_poly.type
_entity_poly.pdbx_seq_one_letter_code
_entity_poly.pdbx_strand_id
1 'polypeptide(L)'
;MLYEGCCIYNDLALDPVLFTAHGDYQFEIYRLMRDKIENNWQKFEPYTNILWLHYILDKMITMIRYKKTNLKVHKKNIIKLKNFKDSILNYSSAYDFINNSDNITYL
;
A
#
# COMPACT_ATOMS: atom_id res chain seq x y z
N MET A 1 -9.51 9.82 12.07
CA MET A 1 -10.33 9.45 13.23
C MET A 1 -10.42 10.68 14.12
N LEU A 2 -11.62 11.08 14.55
CA LEU A 2 -11.80 12.19 15.49
C LEU A 2 -11.69 11.66 16.91
N TYR A 3 -10.85 12.27 17.75
CA TYR A 3 -10.85 12.03 19.20
C TYR A 3 -11.41 13.30 19.85
N GLU A 4 -12.48 13.17 20.62
CA GLU A 4 -13.18 14.31 21.24
C GLU A 4 -13.60 15.42 20.26
N GLY A 5 -13.87 15.07 19.01
CA GLY A 5 -14.27 16.04 17.97
C GLY A 5 -13.09 16.78 17.32
N CYS A 6 -11.85 16.50 17.72
CA CYS A 6 -10.65 17.08 17.12
C CYS A 6 -10.00 16.10 16.13
N CYS A 7 -9.52 16.63 15.01
CA CYS A 7 -8.68 15.89 14.08
C CYS A 7 -7.31 15.69 14.74
N ILE A 8 -7.01 14.47 15.19
CA ILE A 8 -5.68 14.14 15.67
C ILE A 8 -4.78 13.97 14.45
N TYR A 9 -3.84 14.89 14.30
CA TYR A 9 -2.67 14.73 13.44
C TYR A 9 -1.54 14.12 14.27
N ASN A 10 -1.01 13.00 13.80
CA ASN A 10 0.20 12.41 14.36
C ASN A 10 1.36 12.70 13.41
N ASP A 11 2.33 13.49 13.86
CA ASP A 11 3.52 13.78 13.05
C ASP A 11 4.52 12.63 13.15
N LEU A 12 4.63 11.84 12.09
CA LEU A 12 5.53 10.70 12.06
C LEU A 12 7.00 11.13 12.05
N ALA A 13 7.34 12.38 11.72
CA ALA A 13 8.70 12.89 11.82
C ALA A 13 9.24 12.85 13.27
N LEU A 14 8.34 12.84 14.26
CA LEU A 14 8.69 12.78 15.68
C LEU A 14 9.06 11.37 16.16
N ASP A 15 8.89 10.34 15.31
CA ASP A 15 9.27 8.96 15.61
C ASP A 15 10.42 8.48 14.71
N PRO A 16 11.69 8.79 15.06
CA PRO A 16 12.84 8.36 14.27
C PRO A 16 13.04 6.84 14.27
N VAL A 17 12.53 6.13 15.28
CA VAL A 17 12.66 4.67 15.39
C VAL A 17 11.91 3.99 14.24
N LEU A 18 10.75 4.53 13.87
CA LEU A 18 9.94 4.04 12.75
C LEU A 18 10.73 3.91 11.45
N PHE A 19 11.64 4.84 11.16
CA PHE A 19 12.40 4.86 9.90
C PHE A 19 13.70 4.05 9.93
N THR A 20 14.19 3.70 11.11
CA THR A 20 15.40 2.87 11.30
C THR A 20 15.08 1.39 11.50
N ALA A 21 13.81 1.07 11.78
CA ALA A 21 13.34 -0.28 11.94
C ALA A 21 13.44 -1.11 10.65
N HIS A 22 13.54 -2.43 10.83
CA HIS A 22 13.74 -3.43 9.77
C HIS A 22 12.97 -4.72 10.10
N GLY A 23 12.98 -5.67 9.16
CA GLY A 23 12.35 -6.99 9.33
C GLY A 23 10.98 -7.14 8.68
N ASP A 24 10.38 -6.04 8.19
CA ASP A 24 9.17 -6.08 7.38
C ASP A 24 9.17 -4.98 6.32
N TYR A 25 8.53 -5.24 5.18
CA TYR A 25 8.43 -4.29 4.07
C TYR A 25 7.68 -3.00 4.47
N GLN A 26 6.85 -3.02 5.51
CA GLN A 26 6.19 -1.81 6.03
C GLN A 26 7.18 -0.70 6.38
N PHE A 27 8.37 -1.05 6.90
CA PHE A 27 9.36 -0.04 7.28
C PHE A 27 9.96 0.66 6.06
N GLU A 28 10.01 -0.04 4.93
CA GLU A 28 10.38 0.56 3.65
C GLU A 28 9.29 1.50 3.16
N ILE A 29 8.01 1.16 3.34
CA ILE A 29 6.90 2.06 2.99
C ILE A 29 7.02 3.38 3.74
N TYR A 30 7.29 3.36 5.04
CA TYR A 30 7.49 4.60 5.81
C TYR A 30 8.66 5.44 5.28
N ARG A 31 9.79 4.82 4.91
CA ARG A 31 10.93 5.52 4.31
C ARG A 31 10.58 6.13 2.95
N LEU A 32 9.95 5.35 2.06
CA LEU A 32 9.50 5.82 0.74
C LEU A 32 8.51 6.97 0.85
N MET A 33 7.56 6.91 1.80
CA MET A 33 6.62 7.99 2.06
C MET A 33 7.34 9.25 2.54
N ARG A 34 8.23 9.12 3.53
CA ARG A 34 9.02 10.24 4.06
C ARG A 34 9.80 10.93 2.96
N ASP A 35 10.48 10.16 2.12
CA ASP A 35 11.30 10.70 1.03
C ASP A 35 10.43 11.38 -0.03
N LYS A 36 9.23 10.83 -0.33
CA LYS A 36 8.27 11.42 -1.28
C LYS A 36 7.68 12.76 -0.81
N ILE A 37 7.44 12.91 0.49
CA ILE A 37 6.85 14.12 1.08
C ILE A 37 7.88 15.05 1.72
N GLU A 38 9.17 14.74 1.58
CA GLU A 38 10.29 15.50 2.17
C GLU A 38 10.12 15.69 3.70
N ASN A 39 9.65 14.64 4.37
CA ASN A 39 9.34 14.61 5.81
C ASN A 39 8.24 15.59 6.26
N ASN A 40 7.49 16.22 5.34
CA ASN A 40 6.32 17.03 5.66
C ASN A 40 5.04 16.18 5.68
N TRP A 41 4.70 15.60 6.83
CA TRP A 41 3.56 14.70 7.00
C TRP A 41 2.19 15.40 6.94
N GLN A 42 2.13 16.73 6.92
CA GLN A 42 0.91 17.49 6.66
C GLN A 42 0.58 17.58 5.17
N LYS A 43 1.58 17.36 4.29
CA LYS A 43 1.40 17.42 2.83
C LYS A 43 0.45 16.31 2.37
N PHE A 44 -0.58 16.69 1.63
CA PHE A 44 -1.42 15.72 0.94
C PHE A 44 -0.65 15.14 -0.26
N GLU A 45 -0.29 13.85 -0.16
CA GLU A 45 0.40 13.12 -1.22
C GLU A 45 -0.34 11.79 -1.46
N PRO A 46 -1.23 11.71 -2.46
CA PRO A 46 -2.08 10.54 -2.66
C PRO A 46 -1.30 9.30 -3.11
N TYR A 47 -0.07 9.46 -3.60
CA TYR A 47 0.83 8.37 -3.95
C TYR A 47 1.21 7.52 -2.74
N THR A 48 1.19 8.06 -1.52
CA THR A 48 1.46 7.25 -0.32
C THR A 48 0.46 6.12 -0.14
N ASN A 49 -0.78 6.28 -0.63
CA ASN A 49 -1.78 5.21 -0.64
C ASN A 49 -1.40 4.10 -1.62
N ILE A 50 -0.76 4.44 -2.75
CA ILE A 50 -0.26 3.46 -3.72
C ILE A 50 0.85 2.61 -3.09
N LEU A 51 1.75 3.22 -2.32
CA LEU A 51 2.79 2.50 -1.59
C LEU A 51 2.20 1.48 -0.60
N TRP A 52 1.18 1.90 0.18
CA TRP A 52 0.48 0.98 1.09
C TRP A 52 -0.28 -0.13 0.37
N LEU A 53 -0.92 0.15 -0.76
CA LEU A 53 -1.60 -0.87 -1.55
C LEU A 53 -0.60 -1.89 -2.13
N HIS A 54 0.57 -1.42 -2.60
CA HIS A 54 1.64 -2.30 -3.04
C HIS A 54 2.12 -3.23 -1.91
N TYR A 55 2.25 -2.70 -0.69
CA TYR A 55 2.54 -3.49 0.50
C TYR A 55 1.46 -4.55 0.80
N ILE A 56 0.18 -4.16 0.75
CA ILE A 56 -0.93 -5.09 0.98
C ILE A 56 -0.93 -6.20 -0.06
N LEU A 57 -0.73 -5.86 -1.35
CA LEU A 57 -0.63 -6.85 -2.42
C LEU A 57 0.53 -7.82 -2.18
N ASP A 58 1.69 -7.34 -1.74
CA ASP A 58 2.79 -8.20 -1.33
C ASP A 58 2.37 -9.19 -0.23
N LYS A 59 1.76 -8.71 0.86
CA LYS A 59 1.30 -9.58 1.96
C LYS A 59 0.23 -10.57 1.51
N MET A 60 -0.70 -10.14 0.65
CA MET A 60 -1.72 -11.02 0.09
C MET A 60 -1.11 -12.13 -0.76
N ILE A 61 0.04 -11.92 -1.38
CA ILE A 61 0.72 -12.92 -2.21
C ILE A 61 1.64 -13.82 -1.36
N THR A 62 2.36 -13.26 -0.39
CA THR A 62 3.49 -13.93 0.28
C THR A 62 3.17 -14.45 1.67
N MET A 63 2.24 -13.81 2.39
CA MET A 63 2.04 -14.04 3.83
C MET A 63 0.72 -14.72 4.17
N ILE A 64 -0.34 -14.48 3.37
CA ILE A 64 -1.66 -15.06 3.64
C ILE A 64 -1.68 -16.57 3.34
N ARG A 65 -2.14 -17.36 4.32
CA ARG A 65 -2.36 -18.81 4.18
C ARG A 65 -3.77 -19.09 3.68
N TYR A 66 -3.93 -19.13 2.35
CA TYR A 66 -5.22 -19.45 1.74
C TYR A 66 -5.59 -20.93 1.87
N LYS A 67 -6.90 -21.21 1.97
CA LYS A 67 -7.44 -22.56 1.85
C LYS A 67 -7.66 -22.91 0.38
N LYS A 68 -7.64 -24.21 0.05
CA LYS A 68 -7.96 -24.73 -1.31
C LYS A 68 -7.08 -24.14 -2.43
N THR A 69 -5.77 -24.01 -2.19
CA THR A 69 -4.80 -23.42 -3.14
C THR A 69 -4.67 -24.20 -4.46
N ASN A 70 -5.10 -25.46 -4.49
CA ASN A 70 -5.08 -26.30 -5.68
C ASN A 70 -6.14 -25.92 -6.72
N LEU A 71 -7.18 -25.16 -6.34
CA LEU A 71 -8.25 -24.76 -7.25
C LEU A 71 -7.74 -23.83 -8.35
N LYS A 72 -8.19 -24.06 -9.59
CA LYS A 72 -7.86 -23.20 -10.75
C LYS A 72 -8.20 -21.73 -10.49
N VAL A 73 -9.31 -21.45 -9.81
CA VAL A 73 -9.75 -20.09 -9.45
C VAL A 73 -8.72 -19.41 -8.54
N HIS A 74 -8.18 -20.13 -7.56
CA HIS A 74 -7.15 -19.59 -6.68
C HIS A 74 -5.89 -19.22 -7.47
N LYS A 75 -5.37 -20.15 -8.29
CA LYS A 75 -4.19 -19.90 -9.12
C LYS A 75 -4.38 -18.69 -10.04
N LYS A 76 -5.55 -18.59 -10.69
CA LYS A 76 -5.93 -17.44 -11.54
C LYS A 76 -5.90 -16.12 -10.75
N ASN A 77 -6.45 -16.08 -9.54
CA ASN A 77 -6.50 -14.86 -8.75
C ASN A 77 -5.14 -14.47 -8.17
N ILE A 78 -4.27 -15.43 -7.81
CA ILE A 78 -2.89 -15.13 -7.41
C ILE A 78 -2.12 -14.49 -8.57
N ILE A 79 -2.29 -14.96 -9.80
CA ILE A 79 -1.69 -14.33 -10.99
C ILE A 79 -2.21 -12.89 -11.15
N LYS A 80 -3.52 -12.65 -10.98
CA LYS A 80 -4.08 -11.30 -11.00
C LYS A 80 -3.47 -10.39 -9.94
N LEU A 81 -3.33 -10.86 -8.70
CA LEU A 81 -2.71 -10.08 -7.62
C LEU A 81 -1.25 -9.72 -7.95
N LYS A 82 -0.49 -10.66 -8.53
CA LYS A 82 0.89 -10.38 -8.99
C LYS A 82 0.92 -9.30 -10.06
N ASN A 83 0.06 -9.41 -11.07
CA ASN A 83 -0.03 -8.38 -12.12
C ASN A 83 -0.41 -7.01 -11.57
N PHE A 84 -1.31 -6.95 -10.58
CA PHE A 84 -1.61 -5.70 -9.88
C PHE A 84 -0.39 -5.17 -9.13
N LYS A 85 0.32 -6.03 -8.39
CA LYS A 85 1.53 -5.62 -7.66
C LYS A 85 2.59 -5.04 -8.61
N ASP A 86 2.80 -5.67 -9.77
CA ASP A 86 3.80 -5.25 -10.74
C ASP A 86 3.45 -3.91 -11.44
N SER A 87 2.17 -3.55 -11.51
CA SER A 87 1.71 -2.35 -12.23
C SER A 87 1.28 -1.19 -11.33
N ILE A 88 0.92 -1.44 -10.06
CA ILE A 88 0.28 -0.43 -9.19
C ILE A 88 1.17 0.78 -8.91
N LEU A 89 2.50 0.62 -8.91
CA LEU A 89 3.45 1.72 -8.66
C LEU A 89 3.51 2.74 -9.81
N ASN A 90 2.94 2.41 -10.97
CA ASN A 90 2.87 3.31 -12.13
C ASN A 90 1.73 4.35 -12.03
N TYR A 91 0.85 4.23 -11.02
CA TYR A 91 -0.28 5.13 -10.83
C TYR A 91 0.04 6.20 -9.79
N SER A 92 -0.53 7.39 -9.98
CA SER A 92 -0.28 8.56 -9.11
C SER A 92 -1.09 8.52 -7.80
N SER A 93 -2.21 7.79 -7.77
CA SER A 93 -3.11 7.71 -6.63
C SER A 93 -3.98 6.46 -6.70
N ALA A 94 -4.60 6.07 -5.59
CA ALA A 94 -5.58 4.99 -5.58
C ALA A 94 -6.80 5.28 -6.50
N TYR A 95 -7.18 6.56 -6.62
CA TYR A 95 -8.23 6.99 -7.55
C TYR A 95 -7.81 6.77 -9.01
N ASP A 96 -6.59 7.15 -9.36
CA ASP A 96 -6.00 6.94 -10.68
C ASP A 96 -5.93 5.44 -11.02
N PHE A 97 -5.46 4.61 -10.07
CA PHE A 97 -5.43 3.16 -10.23
C PHE A 97 -6.81 2.55 -10.52
N ILE A 98 -7.86 2.98 -9.83
CA ILE A 98 -9.22 2.45 -10.03
C ILE A 98 -9.77 2.84 -11.42
N ASN A 99 -9.55 4.07 -11.86
CA ASN A 99 -10.16 4.59 -13.10
C ASN A 99 -9.36 4.23 -14.36
N ASN A 100 -8.04 4.06 -14.25
CA ASN A 100 -7.14 3.88 -15.39
C ASN A 100 -6.47 2.50 -15.43
N SER A 101 -6.89 1.54 -14.59
CA SER A 101 -6.41 0.17 -14.71
C SER A 101 -7.36 -0.67 -15.56
N ASP A 102 -6.82 -1.21 -16.66
CA ASP A 102 -7.52 -2.12 -17.56
C ASP A 102 -7.94 -3.45 -16.89
N ASN A 103 -7.43 -3.70 -15.69
CA ASN A 103 -7.55 -4.97 -14.97
C ASN A 103 -8.64 -4.95 -13.87
N ILE A 104 -9.25 -3.79 -13.55
CA ILE A 104 -10.29 -3.66 -12.50
C ILE A 104 -11.72 -3.77 -13.05
N THR A 105 -11.93 -3.64 -14.35
CA THR A 105 -13.24 -3.54 -15.03
C THR A 105 -14.18 -4.75 -14.93
N TYR A 106 -13.83 -5.81 -14.19
CA TYR A 106 -14.65 -7.02 -14.03
C TYR A 106 -14.66 -7.58 -12.60
N LEU A 107 -14.62 -6.72 -11.58
CA LEU A 107 -15.05 -7.07 -10.22
C LEU A 107 -16.57 -6.96 -10.12
#